data_AF-A0A1X7URE2-F1
#
_entry.id   AF-A0A1X7URE2-F1
#
_cell.length_a   1.000
_cell.length_b   1.000
_cell.length_c   1.000
_cell.angle_alpha   90.00
_cell.angle_beta   90.00
_cell.angle_gamma   90.00
#
_symmetry.space_group_name_H-M   'P 1'
#
loop_
_entity.id
_entity.type
_entity.pdbx_description
1 polymer ?
#
loop_
_entity_poly.entity_id
_entity_poly.type
_entity_poly.pdbx_seq_one_letter_code
_entity_poly.pdbx_strand_id
1 'polypeptide(L)'
;MLTVEARTNAKEEWDLETGPKEAWKAYDEYGTQEPSANQKENGLESDDFMQNGLPAQPPQDIDLLQPERESYQPQKSMQDVDSNAAGVKIQAGSCACAEKIRKGLLQSLESCINVIKAMESCTSRNKRAVYESVQLMSTCACAQKANRDLMQSLKSCNDAMIKTTSCIRSITYSSCAEIKRNISGSVSGNYQLYIDNKSVTVYCHMGALCGIDGGWTRLGNLDMTQPSSTCPSSLQLITQSKTRFCTKNKAGCQSIPIPSQGLKYSQVCGRVRGYQRYTVDGFINNRGIDAVYVDGVSITRGSPRKHVWSLCASQASQGCPCGNSRKPTASFIGRDYYCESGFPGGGQNTFGVADPLWDGKNCPSNESKCCAYPLLPWFLKKIGSTTTDNIEMRVCTDEGPGNENVGIDQYDIYVT
;
A
#
# COMPACT_ATOMS: atom_id res chain seq x y z
N MET A 1 51.49 -8.53 53.94
CA MET A 1 50.01 -8.53 53.98
C MET A 1 49.54 -8.61 52.54
N LEU A 2 49.30 -9.83 52.05
CA LEU A 2 48.00 -10.56 52.11
C LEU A 2 47.04 -9.97 51.05
N THR A 3 47.04 -10.45 49.80
CA THR A 3 46.37 -11.67 49.26
C THR A 3 44.84 -11.55 49.21
N VAL A 4 44.19 -11.61 48.02
CA VAL A 4 43.45 -12.79 47.45
C VAL A 4 42.11 -12.99 48.22
N GLU A 5 40.92 -13.18 47.63
CA GLU A 5 40.54 -14.12 46.56
C GLU A 5 39.17 -13.74 45.92
N ALA A 6 38.81 -14.42 44.83
CA ALA A 6 37.44 -14.48 44.30
C ALA A 6 36.84 -15.89 44.50
N ARG A 7 35.55 -15.99 44.88
CA ARG A 7 34.71 -17.23 44.85
C ARG A 7 33.24 -16.77 44.69
N THR A 8 32.43 -17.11 43.68
CA THR A 8 31.96 -18.40 43.06
C THR A 8 30.82 -19.12 43.80
N ASN A 9 29.67 -19.23 43.12
CA ASN A 9 28.63 -20.30 43.18
C ASN A 9 27.86 -20.48 44.52
N ALA A 10 26.63 -21.03 44.59
CA ALA A 10 25.77 -21.72 43.61
C ALA A 10 24.24 -21.56 43.88
N LYS A 11 23.44 -22.19 43.01
CA LYS A 11 21.98 -22.57 43.03
C LYS A 11 21.36 -22.86 44.41
N GLU A 12 20.04 -22.73 44.65
CA GLU A 12 18.86 -23.49 44.10
C GLU A 12 17.58 -22.59 44.19
N GLU A 13 16.58 -22.57 43.30
CA GLU A 13 15.70 -23.64 42.74
C GLU A 13 14.79 -24.23 43.87
N TRP A 14 13.48 -23.93 44.12
CA TRP A 14 12.28 -23.45 43.35
C TRP A 14 11.26 -22.68 44.27
N ASP A 15 10.22 -21.96 43.74
CA ASP A 15 8.76 -22.30 43.87
C ASP A 15 7.73 -21.26 43.29
N LEU A 16 6.44 -21.65 43.27
CA LEU A 16 5.32 -21.15 42.44
C LEU A 16 4.45 -19.98 42.99
N GLU A 17 3.66 -19.40 42.06
CA GLU A 17 2.41 -18.61 42.22
C GLU A 17 2.41 -17.30 43.05
N THR A 18 2.00 -16.20 42.40
CA THR A 18 0.77 -15.44 42.77
C THR A 18 0.55 -14.26 41.81
N GLY A 19 -0.62 -14.23 41.14
CA GLY A 19 -1.11 -13.04 40.45
C GLY A 19 -2.09 -12.26 41.33
N PRO A 20 -2.12 -10.92 41.31
CA PRO A 20 -3.03 -10.16 42.15
C PRO A 20 -4.49 -10.26 41.65
N LYS A 21 -5.35 -10.76 42.54
CA LYS A 21 -6.82 -10.61 42.48
C LYS A 21 -7.25 -9.32 43.20
N GLU A 22 -8.57 -9.09 43.18
CA GLU A 22 -9.37 -8.14 43.98
C GLU A 22 -9.44 -6.70 43.40
N ALA A 23 -10.59 -6.01 43.42
CA ALA A 23 -11.88 -6.21 44.12
C ALA A 23 -13.08 -5.88 43.17
N TRP A 24 -14.22 -6.60 43.13
CA TRP A 24 -15.37 -6.61 44.07
C TRP A 24 -15.95 -5.18 44.29
N LYS A 25 -17.24 -4.80 44.15
CA LYS A 25 -18.61 -5.39 43.97
C LYS A 25 -19.48 -4.32 43.19
N ALA A 26 -20.78 -4.40 42.86
CA ALA A 26 -21.93 -5.11 43.47
C ALA A 26 -23.22 -5.10 42.58
N TYR A 27 -24.12 -6.09 42.84
CA TYR A 27 -25.60 -6.15 42.68
C TYR A 27 -26.31 -5.86 41.32
N ASP A 28 -26.97 -6.90 40.79
CA ASP A 28 -28.43 -7.14 40.58
C ASP A 28 -29.39 -5.90 40.50
N GLU A 29 -30.54 -5.89 39.81
CA GLU A 29 -31.54 -6.95 39.54
C GLU A 29 -32.55 -6.52 38.41
N TYR A 30 -33.38 -7.46 37.89
CA TYR A 30 -34.50 -7.31 36.90
C TYR A 30 -34.16 -6.88 35.45
N GLY A 31 -34.70 -7.49 34.39
CA GLY A 31 -35.53 -8.69 34.25
C GLY A 31 -36.09 -8.86 32.82
N THR A 32 -36.31 -10.12 32.35
CA THR A 32 -37.28 -10.63 31.34
C THR A 32 -37.64 -9.76 30.09
N GLN A 33 -37.76 -10.28 28.85
CA GLN A 33 -38.18 -11.62 28.39
C GLN A 33 -37.93 -11.79 26.87
N GLU A 34 -37.78 -13.03 26.38
CA GLU A 34 -37.96 -13.36 24.94
C GLU A 34 -39.45 -13.40 24.54
N PRO A 35 -39.79 -13.61 23.24
CA PRO A 35 -40.20 -14.99 22.89
C PRO A 35 -39.79 -15.52 21.49
N SER A 36 -39.18 -16.71 21.50
CA SER A 36 -39.48 -17.93 20.72
C SER A 36 -40.08 -17.89 19.30
N ALA A 37 -39.56 -18.77 18.44
CA ALA A 37 -40.18 -19.21 17.19
C ALA A 37 -41.27 -20.28 17.39
N ASN A 38 -42.14 -20.49 16.38
CA ASN A 38 -42.87 -21.75 16.20
C ASN A 38 -43.31 -21.99 14.74
N GLN A 39 -43.40 -23.26 14.33
CA GLN A 39 -43.74 -23.71 12.96
C GLN A 39 -45.25 -24.00 12.80
N LYS A 40 -45.72 -24.12 11.54
CA LYS A 40 -46.73 -25.12 11.12
C LYS A 40 -46.78 -25.31 9.58
N GLU A 41 -47.23 -26.50 9.16
CA GLU A 41 -47.09 -27.07 7.81
C GLU A 41 -48.41 -27.14 6.99
N ASN A 42 -48.31 -27.77 5.79
CA ASN A 42 -49.34 -28.33 4.87
C ASN A 42 -49.80 -27.41 3.72
N GLY A 43 -49.94 -27.85 2.45
CA GLY A 43 -49.65 -29.14 1.78
C GLY A 43 -49.56 -28.92 0.24
N LEU A 44 -48.74 -29.68 -0.51
CA LEU A 44 -49.09 -30.89 -1.31
C LEU A 44 -50.08 -30.70 -2.49
N GLU A 45 -49.57 -30.73 -3.73
CA GLU A 45 -49.99 -31.72 -4.76
C GLU A 45 -49.03 -31.80 -5.97
N SER A 46 -48.97 -33.00 -6.57
CA SER A 46 -48.29 -33.50 -7.78
C SER A 46 -49.04 -33.14 -9.09
N ASP A 47 -48.67 -33.43 -10.34
CA ASP A 47 -47.48 -33.91 -11.10
C ASP A 47 -47.84 -33.64 -12.58
N ASP A 48 -46.88 -33.43 -13.51
CA ASP A 48 -47.12 -33.93 -14.89
C ASP A 48 -45.89 -34.05 -15.82
N PHE A 49 -46.07 -34.92 -16.84
CA PHE A 49 -45.04 -35.50 -17.70
C PHE A 49 -45.51 -35.46 -19.19
N MET A 50 -44.69 -35.27 -20.23
CA MET A 50 -43.23 -35.09 -20.39
C MET A 50 -42.98 -34.58 -21.84
N GLN A 51 -41.72 -34.34 -22.25
CA GLN A 51 -41.12 -34.71 -23.58
C GLN A 51 -40.17 -33.72 -24.28
N ASN A 52 -38.97 -34.27 -24.56
CA ASN A 52 -38.15 -34.18 -25.80
C ASN A 52 -37.36 -32.91 -26.16
N GLY A 53 -36.08 -33.07 -26.57
CA GLY A 53 -35.48 -32.07 -27.48
C GLY A 53 -33.96 -31.94 -27.75
N LEU A 54 -33.05 -32.86 -27.40
CA LEU A 54 -31.62 -32.84 -27.82
C LEU A 54 -31.12 -34.30 -28.02
N PRO A 55 -30.04 -34.61 -28.78
CA PRO A 55 -28.99 -33.74 -29.35
C PRO A 55 -28.60 -34.03 -30.83
N ALA A 56 -27.60 -33.31 -31.39
CA ALA A 56 -26.70 -33.83 -32.45
C ALA A 56 -25.40 -33.01 -32.62
N GLN A 57 -24.25 -33.67 -32.54
CA GLN A 57 -22.97 -33.27 -33.18
C GLN A 57 -22.33 -34.52 -33.81
N PRO A 58 -21.77 -34.43 -35.03
CA PRO A 58 -20.93 -35.46 -35.64
C PRO A 58 -19.47 -34.95 -35.88
N PRO A 59 -18.51 -35.79 -36.31
CA PRO A 59 -17.85 -36.75 -35.44
C PRO A 59 -16.31 -36.63 -35.49
N GLN A 60 -15.60 -37.44 -34.69
CA GLN A 60 -14.16 -37.66 -34.82
C GLN A 60 -13.89 -38.91 -35.66
N ASP A 61 -12.85 -38.88 -36.50
CA ASP A 61 -12.22 -40.08 -37.05
C ASP A 61 -10.92 -40.39 -36.30
N ILE A 62 -10.74 -41.67 -35.99
CA ILE A 62 -9.51 -42.27 -35.47
C ILE A 62 -9.06 -43.29 -36.52
N ASP A 63 -7.77 -43.31 -36.85
CA ASP A 63 -7.16 -44.52 -37.41
C ASP A 63 -5.90 -44.89 -36.62
N LEU A 64 -5.69 -46.18 -36.45
CA LEU A 64 -4.68 -46.81 -35.60
C LEU A 64 -3.73 -47.62 -36.46
N LEU A 65 -2.42 -47.40 -36.39
CA LEU A 65 -1.39 -48.39 -36.74
C LEU A 65 -0.04 -48.00 -36.09
N GLN A 66 0.57 -48.96 -35.39
CA GLN A 66 1.98 -48.88 -34.93
C GLN A 66 2.91 -49.30 -36.10
N PRO A 67 4.23 -49.00 -36.08
CA PRO A 67 5.12 -49.91 -35.35
C PRO A 67 6.44 -49.31 -34.77
N GLU A 68 7.09 -50.18 -33.99
CA GLU A 68 8.55 -50.35 -33.88
C GLU A 68 9.45 -49.40 -33.05
N ARG A 69 10.62 -49.98 -32.73
CA ARG A 69 11.50 -49.68 -31.60
C ARG A 69 12.93 -49.79 -32.12
N GLU A 70 13.70 -48.71 -32.11
CA GLU A 70 15.16 -48.85 -32.20
C GLU A 70 15.98 -47.73 -31.54
N SER A 71 17.29 -47.98 -31.47
CA SER A 71 18.23 -47.43 -30.50
C SER A 71 18.63 -45.96 -30.68
N TYR A 72 18.94 -45.29 -29.56
CA TYR A 72 19.79 -44.10 -29.56
C TYR A 72 21.23 -44.44 -29.15
N GLN A 73 22.20 -44.11 -30.00
CA GLN A 73 23.62 -44.05 -29.68
C GLN A 73 24.21 -42.71 -30.18
N PRO A 74 25.27 -42.17 -29.54
CA PRO A 74 25.51 -40.73 -29.54
C PRO A 74 26.64 -40.25 -30.46
N GLN A 75 26.53 -39.00 -30.92
CA GLN A 75 27.58 -38.02 -31.30
C GLN A 75 26.83 -36.71 -31.70
N LYS A 76 27.39 -35.48 -31.70
CA LYS A 76 28.78 -35.02 -31.57
C LYS A 76 28.83 -33.61 -30.93
N SER A 77 30.02 -33.02 -30.89
CA SER A 77 30.39 -31.79 -30.18
C SER A 77 29.73 -30.48 -30.63
N MET A 78 29.60 -29.59 -29.64
CA MET A 78 29.41 -28.13 -29.71
C MET A 78 30.14 -27.44 -30.88
N GLN A 79 29.44 -26.53 -31.57
CA GLN A 79 30.03 -25.45 -32.38
C GLN A 79 29.09 -24.24 -32.40
N ASP A 80 29.68 -23.05 -32.48
CA ASP A 80 29.01 -21.77 -32.23
C ASP A 80 28.04 -21.36 -33.35
N VAL A 81 26.91 -20.77 -32.97
CA VAL A 81 26.06 -19.98 -33.88
C VAL A 81 25.80 -18.64 -33.22
N ASP A 82 26.31 -17.59 -33.87
CA ASP A 82 26.29 -16.24 -33.31
C ASP A 82 24.98 -15.49 -33.65
N SER A 83 24.55 -14.72 -32.66
CA SER A 83 23.64 -13.56 -32.69
C SER A 83 22.68 -13.31 -33.87
N ASN A 84 21.37 -13.20 -33.55
CA ASN A 84 20.52 -12.10 -34.04
C ASN A 84 19.20 -11.95 -33.24
N ALA A 85 19.23 -11.15 -32.17
CA ALA A 85 18.02 -10.57 -31.55
C ALA A 85 18.38 -9.27 -30.81
N ALA A 86 17.60 -8.21 -31.01
CA ALA A 86 17.96 -6.88 -30.54
C ALA A 86 17.65 -6.63 -29.05
N GLY A 87 18.61 -6.04 -28.34
CA GLY A 87 18.28 -4.82 -27.60
C GLY A 87 17.99 -4.88 -26.10
N VAL A 88 18.18 -5.99 -25.39
CA VAL A 88 18.21 -5.96 -23.90
C VAL A 88 19.64 -6.09 -23.40
N LYS A 89 20.27 -4.96 -23.05
CA LYS A 89 21.52 -4.96 -22.26
C LYS A 89 21.22 -5.37 -20.82
N ILE A 90 21.08 -6.68 -20.59
CA ILE A 90 21.12 -7.24 -19.24
C ILE A 90 22.50 -6.92 -18.65
N GLN A 91 22.50 -6.31 -17.47
CA GLN A 91 23.70 -5.88 -16.77
C GLN A 91 24.58 -7.12 -16.49
N ALA A 92 25.79 -7.16 -17.05
CA ALA A 92 26.63 -8.37 -17.14
C ALA A 92 26.99 -9.05 -15.80
N GLY A 93 26.71 -8.40 -14.67
CA GLY A 93 26.85 -8.97 -13.33
C GLY A 93 25.92 -10.15 -13.03
N SER A 94 24.70 -10.22 -13.61
CA SER A 94 23.80 -11.35 -13.35
C SER A 94 24.22 -12.61 -14.11
N CYS A 95 24.54 -12.50 -15.40
CA CYS A 95 25.04 -13.60 -16.22
C CYS A 95 26.37 -14.14 -15.70
N ALA A 96 27.32 -13.28 -15.31
CA ALA A 96 28.60 -13.72 -14.74
C ALA A 96 28.44 -14.48 -13.40
N CYS A 97 27.41 -14.15 -12.61
CA CYS A 97 27.09 -14.88 -11.39
C CYS A 97 26.48 -16.26 -11.72
N ALA A 98 25.47 -16.30 -12.60
CA ALA A 98 24.84 -17.54 -13.06
C ALA A 98 25.85 -18.49 -13.74
N GLU A 99 26.79 -17.95 -14.52
CA GLU A 99 27.84 -18.74 -15.19
C GLU A 99 28.85 -19.32 -14.19
N LYS A 100 29.24 -18.55 -13.16
CA LYS A 100 30.08 -19.06 -12.05
C LYS A 100 29.37 -20.16 -11.26
N ILE A 101 28.08 -20.00 -10.96
CA ILE A 101 27.26 -21.02 -10.30
C ILE A 101 27.19 -22.29 -11.18
N ARG A 102 26.93 -22.13 -12.50
CA ARG A 102 26.89 -23.24 -13.46
C ARG A 102 28.24 -23.97 -13.55
N LYS A 103 29.36 -23.24 -13.64
CA LYS A 103 30.72 -23.81 -13.65
C LYS A 103 31.05 -24.56 -12.36
N GLY A 104 30.70 -24.00 -11.20
CA GLY A 104 30.87 -24.66 -9.90
C GLY A 104 30.05 -25.95 -9.80
N LEU A 105 28.78 -25.92 -10.21
CA LEU A 105 27.90 -27.10 -10.19
C LEU A 105 28.42 -28.22 -11.10
N LEU A 106 28.91 -27.88 -12.30
CA LEU A 106 29.52 -28.85 -13.22
C LEU A 106 30.79 -29.48 -12.63
N GLN A 107 31.66 -28.70 -11.99
CA GLN A 107 32.85 -29.22 -11.31
C GLN A 107 32.52 -30.15 -10.14
N SER A 108 31.47 -29.82 -9.35
CA SER A 108 30.98 -30.72 -8.30
C SER A 108 30.46 -32.04 -8.86
N LEU A 109 29.67 -32.00 -9.94
CA LEU A 109 29.14 -33.20 -10.60
C LEU A 109 30.24 -34.08 -11.22
N GLU A 110 31.25 -33.47 -11.85
CA GLU A 110 32.42 -34.19 -12.39
C GLU A 110 33.23 -34.87 -11.27
N SER A 111 33.40 -34.21 -10.12
CA SER A 111 34.01 -34.81 -8.93
C SER A 111 33.21 -36.01 -8.41
N CYS A 112 31.87 -35.92 -8.36
CA CYS A 112 31.01 -37.05 -7.99
C CYS A 112 31.15 -38.23 -8.97
N ILE A 113 31.18 -37.98 -10.29
CA ILE A 113 31.39 -39.03 -11.30
C ILE A 113 32.74 -39.72 -11.11
N ASN A 114 33.80 -38.98 -10.79
CA ASN A 114 35.12 -39.54 -10.54
C ASN A 114 35.18 -40.38 -9.25
N VAL A 115 34.45 -39.99 -8.20
CA VAL A 115 34.30 -40.82 -6.98
C VAL A 115 33.52 -42.10 -7.28
N ILE A 116 32.44 -42.04 -8.07
CA ILE A 116 31.67 -43.24 -8.46
C ILE A 116 32.55 -44.19 -9.29
N LYS A 117 33.31 -43.70 -10.27
CA LYS A 117 34.29 -44.51 -11.04
C LYS A 117 35.37 -45.13 -10.15
N ALA A 118 35.84 -44.41 -9.14
CA ALA A 118 36.79 -44.95 -8.16
C ALA A 118 36.14 -46.08 -7.33
N MET A 119 34.90 -45.90 -6.85
CA MET A 119 34.13 -46.93 -6.14
C MET A 119 33.88 -48.17 -7.01
N GLU A 120 33.57 -47.99 -8.28
CA GLU A 120 33.37 -49.05 -9.27
C GLU A 120 34.68 -49.84 -9.51
N SER A 121 35.82 -49.15 -9.62
CA SER A 121 37.13 -49.82 -9.70
C SER A 121 37.43 -50.66 -8.45
N CYS A 122 37.07 -50.16 -7.26
CA CYS A 122 37.24 -50.82 -5.98
C CYS A 122 36.31 -52.03 -5.77
N THR A 123 35.14 -52.09 -6.44
CA THR A 123 34.15 -53.17 -6.24
C THR A 123 34.31 -54.35 -7.22
N SER A 124 35.36 -54.34 -8.04
CA SER A 124 35.63 -55.35 -9.08
C SER A 124 35.93 -56.77 -8.59
N ARG A 125 35.96 -57.05 -7.27
CA ARG A 125 36.07 -58.42 -6.71
C ARG A 125 35.17 -58.70 -5.49
N ASN A 126 34.27 -59.66 -5.68
CA ASN A 126 33.56 -60.50 -4.70
C ASN A 126 32.49 -59.85 -3.78
N LYS A 127 31.22 -60.27 -3.97
CA LYS A 127 30.00 -59.75 -3.30
C LYS A 127 29.93 -59.94 -1.77
N ARG A 128 30.82 -60.73 -1.14
CA ARG A 128 30.80 -60.97 0.31
C ARG A 128 31.58 -59.91 1.12
N ALA A 129 32.51 -59.19 0.49
CA ALA A 129 33.30 -58.14 1.15
C ALA A 129 32.53 -56.81 1.32
N VAL A 130 31.42 -56.62 0.59
CA VAL A 130 30.69 -55.35 0.51
C VAL A 130 30.14 -54.90 1.87
N TYR A 131 29.65 -55.84 2.70
CA TYR A 131 29.07 -55.51 4.00
C TYR A 131 30.11 -55.03 5.03
N GLU A 132 31.32 -55.62 5.05
CA GLU A 132 32.41 -55.18 5.92
C GLU A 132 33.06 -53.89 5.38
N SER A 133 33.12 -53.74 4.04
CA SER A 133 33.63 -52.54 3.38
C SER A 133 32.80 -51.28 3.71
N VAL A 134 31.49 -51.41 3.91
CA VAL A 134 30.60 -50.27 4.26
C VAL A 134 30.94 -49.66 5.63
N GLN A 135 31.34 -50.47 6.62
CA GLN A 135 31.85 -49.95 7.89
C GLN A 135 33.23 -49.29 7.72
N LEU A 136 34.09 -49.87 6.88
CA LEU A 136 35.41 -49.31 6.53
C LEU A 136 35.34 -48.03 5.67
N MET A 137 34.21 -47.71 5.03
CA MET A 137 34.04 -46.43 4.32
C MET A 137 34.08 -45.22 5.26
N SER A 138 33.88 -45.40 6.58
CA SER A 138 34.09 -44.32 7.56
C SER A 138 35.58 -43.98 7.78
N THR A 139 36.50 -44.92 7.49
CA THR A 139 37.96 -44.76 7.67
C THR A 139 38.71 -44.59 6.34
N CYS A 140 38.06 -44.81 5.20
CA CYS A 140 38.64 -44.53 3.89
C CYS A 140 38.86 -43.02 3.68
N ALA A 141 40.12 -42.61 3.48
CA ALA A 141 40.49 -41.21 3.26
C ALA A 141 39.75 -40.54 2.09
N CYS A 142 39.38 -41.30 1.06
CA CYS A 142 38.62 -40.81 -0.09
C CYS A 142 37.16 -40.48 0.28
N ALA A 143 36.49 -41.33 1.06
CA ALA A 143 35.13 -41.07 1.54
C ALA A 143 35.08 -39.93 2.56
N GLN A 144 36.07 -39.86 3.46
CA GLN A 144 36.24 -38.70 4.35
C GLN A 144 36.53 -37.40 3.58
N LYS A 145 37.31 -37.47 2.49
CA LYS A 145 37.54 -36.31 1.61
C LYS A 145 36.25 -35.91 0.89
N ALA A 146 35.50 -36.83 0.30
CA ALA A 146 34.22 -36.55 -0.36
C ALA A 146 33.21 -35.91 0.60
N ASN A 147 33.07 -36.42 1.83
CA ASN A 147 32.21 -35.82 2.86
C ASN A 147 32.69 -34.42 3.28
N ARG A 148 34.01 -34.19 3.41
CA ARG A 148 34.55 -32.84 3.70
C ARG A 148 34.29 -31.87 2.55
N ASP A 149 34.54 -32.27 1.31
CA ASP A 149 34.33 -31.44 0.13
C ASP A 149 32.84 -31.11 -0.08
N LEU A 150 31.95 -32.06 0.21
CA LEU A 150 30.49 -31.85 0.21
C LEU A 150 30.05 -30.88 1.32
N MET A 151 30.49 -31.08 2.56
CA MET A 151 30.17 -30.18 3.69
C MET A 151 30.72 -28.77 3.46
N GLN A 152 31.91 -28.64 2.87
CA GLN A 152 32.49 -27.35 2.50
C GLN A 152 31.68 -26.65 1.39
N SER A 153 31.19 -27.40 0.41
CA SER A 153 30.31 -26.88 -0.65
C SER A 153 28.97 -26.44 -0.08
N LEU A 154 28.36 -27.25 0.80
CA LEU A 154 27.11 -26.92 1.48
C LEU A 154 27.25 -25.66 2.36
N LYS A 155 28.36 -25.54 3.09
CA LYS A 155 28.70 -24.33 3.85
C LYS A 155 28.85 -23.12 2.94
N SER A 156 29.55 -23.24 1.80
CA SER A 156 29.72 -22.14 0.84
C SER A 156 28.38 -21.69 0.25
N CYS A 157 27.48 -22.62 -0.07
CA CYS A 157 26.11 -22.30 -0.49
C CYS A 157 25.32 -21.60 0.62
N ASN A 158 25.42 -22.07 1.87
CA ASN A 158 24.77 -21.43 3.01
C ASN A 158 25.31 -20.01 3.28
N ASP A 159 26.63 -19.82 3.24
CA ASP A 159 27.27 -18.51 3.40
C ASP A 159 26.88 -17.55 2.26
N ALA A 160 26.76 -18.05 1.02
CA ALA A 160 26.25 -17.28 -0.12
C ALA A 160 24.76 -16.94 0.00
N MET A 161 23.93 -17.86 0.51
CA MET A 161 22.51 -17.62 0.81
C MET A 161 22.34 -16.61 1.95
N ILE A 162 23.13 -16.69 3.01
CA ILE A 162 23.15 -15.71 4.12
C ILE A 162 23.57 -14.34 3.58
N LYS A 163 24.62 -14.26 2.75
CA LYS A 163 25.08 -13.00 2.15
C LYS A 163 24.05 -12.40 1.18
N THR A 164 23.34 -13.23 0.43
CA THR A 164 22.25 -12.79 -0.46
C THR A 164 21.05 -12.31 0.38
N THR A 165 20.72 -13.04 1.44
CA THR A 165 19.65 -12.67 2.40
C THR A 165 19.99 -11.40 3.17
N SER A 166 21.26 -11.15 3.50
CA SER A 166 21.68 -9.89 4.12
C SER A 166 21.62 -8.74 3.11
N CYS A 167 22.06 -8.93 1.86
CA CYS A 167 21.87 -7.94 0.80
C CYS A 167 20.38 -7.60 0.58
N ILE A 168 19.47 -8.58 0.64
CA ILE A 168 18.01 -8.34 0.52
C ILE A 168 17.46 -7.66 1.78
N ARG A 169 17.88 -8.06 2.99
CA ARG A 169 17.53 -7.38 4.25
C ARG A 169 18.06 -5.94 4.35
N SER A 170 19.07 -5.57 3.55
CA SER A 170 19.62 -4.22 3.48
C SER A 170 18.88 -3.27 2.53
N ILE A 171 17.88 -3.73 1.76
CA ILE A 171 17.08 -2.85 0.89
C ILE A 171 15.92 -2.25 1.69
N THR A 172 16.24 -1.30 2.55
CA THR A 172 15.26 -0.48 3.27
C THR A 172 14.90 0.74 2.43
N TYR A 173 13.73 0.73 1.80
CA TYR A 173 13.24 1.87 1.01
C TYR A 173 12.81 3.04 1.88
N SER A 174 13.15 4.26 1.46
CA SER A 174 12.82 5.52 2.16
C SER A 174 11.52 6.17 1.66
N SER A 175 11.01 5.78 0.48
CA SER A 175 9.80 6.33 -0.12
C SER A 175 9.10 5.34 -1.06
N CYS A 176 7.80 5.54 -1.30
CA CYS A 176 7.05 4.80 -2.31
C CYS A 176 7.61 5.02 -3.74
N ALA A 177 8.17 6.21 -4.03
CA ALA A 177 8.83 6.52 -5.29
C ALA A 177 10.10 5.68 -5.50
N GLU A 178 10.87 5.42 -4.44
CA GLU A 178 12.03 4.55 -4.48
C GLU A 178 11.64 3.09 -4.75
N ILE A 179 10.55 2.61 -4.14
CA ILE A 179 9.99 1.28 -4.42
C ILE A 179 9.58 1.17 -5.89
N LYS A 180 8.79 2.14 -6.41
CA LYS A 180 8.33 2.14 -7.80
C LYS A 180 9.47 2.14 -8.83
N ARG A 181 10.57 2.86 -8.54
CA ARG A 181 11.76 2.92 -9.41
C ARG A 181 12.56 1.61 -9.42
N ASN A 182 12.71 0.96 -8.28
CA ASN A 182 13.49 -0.29 -8.16
C ASN A 182 12.67 -1.55 -8.47
N ILE A 183 11.35 -1.50 -8.31
CA ILE A 183 10.42 -2.59 -8.54
C ILE A 183 9.30 -2.08 -9.47
N SER A 184 9.56 -2.10 -10.78
CA SER A 184 8.63 -1.56 -11.79
C SER A 184 7.23 -2.19 -11.78
N GLY A 185 7.15 -3.47 -11.40
CA GLY A 185 5.90 -4.23 -11.20
C GLY A 185 5.24 -4.06 -9.83
N SER A 186 5.62 -3.05 -9.03
CA SER A 186 4.96 -2.79 -7.74
C SER A 186 3.48 -2.40 -7.92
N VAL A 187 2.63 -2.90 -7.03
CA VAL A 187 1.18 -2.67 -7.02
C VAL A 187 0.80 -1.74 -5.87
N SER A 188 -0.32 -1.01 -5.97
CA SER A 188 -0.77 -0.15 -4.87
C SER A 188 -1.12 -0.99 -3.63
N GLY A 189 -0.67 -0.57 -2.44
CA GLY A 189 -0.82 -1.36 -1.22
C GLY A 189 -0.05 -0.78 -0.04
N ASN A 190 -0.05 -1.50 1.08
CA ASN A 190 0.72 -1.13 2.27
C ASN A 190 2.17 -1.64 2.15
N TYR A 191 3.13 -0.76 2.37
CA TYR A 191 4.57 -1.05 2.35
C TYR A 191 5.22 -0.56 3.64
N GLN A 192 6.29 -1.23 4.07
CA GLN A 192 7.17 -0.71 5.11
C GLN A 192 8.25 0.17 4.47
N LEU A 193 8.37 1.40 4.95
CA LEU A 193 9.46 2.32 4.66
C LEU A 193 10.37 2.47 5.88
N TYR A 194 11.62 2.83 5.66
CA TYR A 194 12.56 3.17 6.72
C TYR A 194 12.88 4.67 6.69
N ILE A 195 12.38 5.39 7.69
CA ILE A 195 12.38 6.85 7.77
C ILE A 195 12.89 7.23 9.17
N ASP A 196 13.87 8.13 9.24
CA ASP A 196 14.47 8.62 10.50
C ASP A 196 14.78 7.48 11.52
N ASN A 197 15.44 6.43 11.00
CA ASN A 197 15.83 5.20 11.69
C ASN A 197 14.67 4.33 12.23
N LYS A 198 13.44 4.53 11.75
CA LYS A 198 12.24 3.78 12.15
C LYS A 198 11.56 3.10 10.96
N SER A 199 11.02 1.90 11.18
CA SER A 199 10.10 1.30 10.20
C SER A 199 8.71 1.94 10.34
N VAL A 200 8.14 2.38 9.22
CA VAL A 200 6.84 3.03 9.12
C VAL A 200 6.03 2.34 8.04
N THR A 201 4.85 1.82 8.39
CA THR A 201 3.91 1.27 7.41
C THR A 201 3.12 2.41 6.78
N VAL A 202 3.21 2.55 5.45
CA VAL A 202 2.46 3.55 4.67
C VAL A 202 1.69 2.88 3.54
N TYR A 203 0.64 3.55 3.04
CA TYR A 203 0.02 3.15 1.79
C TYR A 203 0.73 3.84 0.61
N CYS A 204 1.25 3.02 -0.31
CA CYS A 204 1.81 3.47 -1.57
C CYS A 204 0.76 3.30 -2.69
N HIS A 205 0.51 4.37 -3.44
CA HIS A 205 -0.20 4.30 -4.71
C HIS A 205 0.82 4.20 -5.86
N MET A 206 0.86 3.04 -6.51
CA MET A 206 1.85 2.69 -7.55
C MET A 206 1.34 2.90 -8.98
N GLY A 207 0.08 3.30 -9.14
CA GLY A 207 -0.48 3.81 -10.40
C GLY A 207 -0.33 5.32 -10.52
N ALA A 208 -0.71 5.88 -11.66
CA ALA A 208 -0.65 7.32 -11.89
C ALA A 208 -1.60 8.09 -10.93
N LEU A 209 -1.19 9.31 -10.55
CA LEU A 209 -1.97 10.26 -9.77
C LEU A 209 -1.58 11.69 -10.16
N CYS A 210 -2.53 12.62 -10.25
CA CYS A 210 -2.28 14.00 -10.69
C CYS A 210 -1.52 14.14 -12.04
N GLY A 211 -1.68 13.17 -12.96
CA GLY A 211 -0.96 13.16 -14.24
C GLY A 211 0.53 12.78 -14.16
N ILE A 212 0.99 12.25 -13.02
CA ILE A 212 2.35 11.76 -12.78
C ILE A 212 2.29 10.27 -12.48
N ASP A 213 3.28 9.50 -12.92
CA ASP A 213 3.40 8.06 -12.62
C ASP A 213 3.48 7.78 -11.10
N GLY A 214 3.32 6.51 -10.72
CA GLY A 214 3.16 6.08 -9.34
C GLY A 214 4.38 6.21 -8.43
N GLY A 215 4.21 5.72 -7.20
CA GLY A 215 5.16 5.94 -6.11
C GLY A 215 4.72 7.07 -5.15
N TRP A 216 3.42 7.34 -5.11
CA TRP A 216 2.81 8.32 -4.22
C TRP A 216 2.57 7.74 -2.83
N THR A 217 3.01 8.43 -1.77
CA THR A 217 2.76 8.02 -0.39
C THR A 217 1.53 8.73 0.16
N ARG A 218 0.54 7.99 0.67
CA ARG A 218 -0.66 8.59 1.30
C ARG A 218 -0.33 9.09 2.70
N LEU A 219 -0.53 10.38 2.96
CA LEU A 219 -0.38 10.95 4.32
C LEU A 219 -1.72 11.03 5.06
N GLY A 220 -2.82 11.26 4.35
CA GLY A 220 -4.14 11.37 4.95
C GLY A 220 -5.26 11.01 3.98
N ASN A 221 -6.32 10.40 4.50
CA ASN A 221 -7.55 10.12 3.79
C ASN A 221 -8.75 10.22 4.74
N LEU A 222 -9.89 10.61 4.20
CA LEU A 222 -11.22 10.45 4.78
C LEU A 222 -12.15 9.97 3.67
N ASP A 223 -13.01 9.00 3.96
CA ASP A 223 -14.10 8.60 3.06
C ASP A 223 -15.37 8.26 3.86
N MET A 224 -16.21 9.27 4.09
CA MET A 224 -17.45 9.13 4.86
C MET A 224 -18.55 8.32 4.15
N THR A 225 -18.33 7.93 2.88
CA THR A 225 -19.19 6.95 2.19
C THR A 225 -19.05 5.56 2.79
N GLN A 226 -17.90 5.23 3.40
CA GLN A 226 -17.74 4.01 4.19
C GLN A 226 -18.50 4.14 5.52
N PRO A 227 -19.40 3.20 5.86
CA PRO A 227 -20.19 3.27 7.10
C PRO A 227 -19.33 3.34 8.38
N SER A 228 -18.17 2.70 8.38
CA SER A 228 -17.23 2.65 9.51
C SER A 228 -16.37 3.92 9.68
N SER A 229 -16.28 4.79 8.67
CA SER A 229 -15.52 6.05 8.77
C SER A 229 -16.10 6.96 9.84
N THR A 230 -15.21 7.57 10.62
CA THR A 230 -15.52 8.58 11.63
C THR A 230 -14.90 9.91 11.24
N CYS A 231 -15.49 11.01 11.71
CA CYS A 231 -14.92 12.33 11.51
C CYS A 231 -13.62 12.52 12.29
N PRO A 232 -12.67 13.32 11.78
CA PRO A 232 -11.56 13.83 12.58
C PRO A 232 -12.10 14.43 13.89
N SER A 233 -11.44 14.19 15.02
CA SER A 233 -11.95 14.57 16.36
C SER A 233 -12.23 16.06 16.55
N SER A 234 -11.72 16.90 15.66
CA SER A 234 -11.96 18.34 15.60
C SER A 234 -13.27 18.73 14.90
N LEU A 235 -13.92 17.82 14.19
CA LEU A 235 -15.17 18.03 13.44
C LEU A 235 -16.31 17.16 13.97
N GLN A 236 -17.55 17.62 13.77
CA GLN A 236 -18.76 16.87 14.10
C GLN A 236 -19.32 16.13 12.87
N LEU A 237 -19.82 14.92 13.08
CA LEU A 237 -20.57 14.16 12.08
C LEU A 237 -21.97 14.77 11.90
N ILE A 238 -22.36 15.04 10.67
CA ILE A 238 -23.74 15.30 10.26
C ILE A 238 -24.15 14.24 9.23
N THR A 239 -25.43 13.85 9.28
CA THR A 239 -26.07 13.05 8.23
C THR A 239 -27.26 13.83 7.69
N GLN A 240 -27.30 14.07 6.38
CA GLN A 240 -28.41 14.74 5.69
C GLN A 240 -28.73 13.96 4.42
N SER A 241 -30.00 13.60 4.20
CA SER A 241 -30.45 12.85 3.00
C SER A 241 -29.62 11.58 2.72
N LYS A 242 -29.28 10.84 3.78
CA LYS A 242 -28.38 9.65 3.79
C LYS A 242 -26.88 9.94 3.52
N THR A 243 -26.51 11.16 3.15
CA THR A 243 -25.10 11.59 3.00
C THR A 243 -24.49 11.90 4.37
N ARG A 244 -23.33 11.31 4.67
CA ARG A 244 -22.55 11.53 5.91
C ARG A 244 -21.37 12.45 5.61
N PHE A 245 -21.16 13.47 6.42
CA PHE A 245 -20.04 14.41 6.26
C PHE A 245 -19.64 15.04 7.60
N CYS A 246 -18.45 15.63 7.62
CA CYS A 246 -17.80 16.21 8.79
C CYS A 246 -17.76 17.73 8.66
N THR A 247 -18.23 18.46 9.67
CA THR A 247 -18.31 19.92 9.64
C THR A 247 -17.83 20.55 10.95
N LYS A 248 -17.64 21.86 10.98
CA LYS A 248 -17.37 22.62 12.22
C LYS A 248 -18.65 23.06 12.93
N ASN A 249 -18.54 23.37 14.22
CA ASN A 249 -19.65 23.81 15.10
C ASN A 249 -19.54 25.28 15.57
N LYS A 250 -18.56 26.04 15.06
CA LYS A 250 -18.28 27.43 15.44
C LYS A 250 -17.69 28.23 14.27
N ALA A 251 -17.64 29.56 14.43
CA ALA A 251 -16.95 30.46 13.53
C ALA A 251 -15.43 30.21 13.52
N GLY A 252 -14.76 30.64 12.44
CA GLY A 252 -13.33 30.47 12.26
C GLY A 252 -12.92 29.16 11.57
N CYS A 253 -11.63 28.87 11.63
CA CYS A 253 -11.01 27.67 11.05
C CYS A 253 -10.80 26.57 12.10
N GLN A 254 -11.08 25.33 11.72
CA GLN A 254 -10.85 24.13 12.52
C GLN A 254 -9.80 23.24 11.84
N SER A 255 -8.67 23.04 12.51
CA SER A 255 -7.52 22.33 11.97
C SER A 255 -7.63 20.81 12.08
N ILE A 256 -7.10 20.12 11.07
CA ILE A 256 -6.87 18.68 10.96
C ILE A 256 -5.39 18.50 10.60
N PRO A 257 -4.54 18.06 11.55
CA PRO A 257 -3.14 17.79 11.25
C PRO A 257 -3.00 16.49 10.45
N ILE A 258 -2.14 16.51 9.43
CA ILE A 258 -1.81 15.38 8.58
C ILE A 258 -0.28 15.17 8.66
N PRO A 259 0.21 14.33 9.58
CA PRO A 259 1.64 14.16 9.82
C PRO A 259 2.38 13.60 8.61
N SER A 260 3.54 14.18 8.28
CA SER A 260 4.45 13.64 7.26
C SER A 260 5.18 12.38 7.71
N GLN A 261 5.23 12.13 9.03
CA GLN A 261 5.98 11.04 9.66
C GLN A 261 7.49 11.09 9.34
N GLY A 262 8.05 12.29 9.09
CA GLY A 262 9.45 12.49 8.70
C GLY A 262 9.72 12.26 7.22
N LEU A 263 8.71 11.83 6.45
CA LEU A 263 8.87 11.55 5.02
C LEU A 263 9.24 12.83 4.25
N LYS A 264 10.30 12.73 3.46
CA LYS A 264 10.78 13.79 2.58
C LYS A 264 9.97 13.81 1.28
N TYR A 265 9.32 14.93 0.98
CA TYR A 265 8.54 15.11 -0.24
C TYR A 265 8.80 16.47 -0.90
N SER A 266 8.51 16.56 -2.19
CA SER A 266 8.66 17.77 -3.02
C SER A 266 7.38 18.14 -3.78
N GLN A 267 6.39 17.25 -3.79
CA GLN A 267 5.09 17.45 -4.43
C GLN A 267 3.96 16.96 -3.53
N VAL A 268 2.81 17.62 -3.62
CA VAL A 268 1.57 17.22 -2.97
C VAL A 268 0.51 17.05 -4.06
N CYS A 269 -0.10 15.87 -4.11
CA CYS A 269 -1.27 15.58 -4.93
C CYS A 269 -2.44 15.29 -4.00
N GLY A 270 -3.59 15.91 -4.23
CA GLY A 270 -4.74 15.66 -3.37
C GLY A 270 -6.07 16.07 -3.97
N ARG A 271 -7.14 15.70 -3.28
CA ARG A 271 -8.52 16.13 -3.58
C ARG A 271 -9.28 16.30 -2.27
N VAL A 272 -10.31 17.13 -2.30
CA VAL A 272 -11.30 17.25 -1.21
C VAL A 272 -12.67 17.38 -1.87
N ARG A 273 -13.68 16.73 -1.31
CA ARG A 273 -15.09 16.94 -1.65
C ARG A 273 -15.84 17.45 -0.44
N GLY A 274 -16.72 18.41 -0.66
CA GLY A 274 -17.49 19.02 0.42
C GLY A 274 -18.83 19.57 -0.02
N TYR A 275 -19.49 20.27 0.91
CA TYR A 275 -20.83 20.79 0.76
C TYR A 275 -20.93 22.13 1.47
N GLN A 276 -21.43 23.16 0.79
CA GLN A 276 -21.79 24.42 1.45
C GLN A 276 -23.16 24.32 2.12
N ARG A 277 -23.37 25.16 3.13
CA ARG A 277 -24.67 25.50 3.74
C ARG A 277 -24.74 27.02 3.87
N TYR A 278 -25.93 27.58 3.66
CA TYR A 278 -26.19 29.02 3.69
C TYR A 278 -25.31 29.81 2.70
N THR A 279 -24.90 31.02 3.06
CA THR A 279 -24.36 32.07 2.17
C THR A 279 -22.87 32.30 2.42
N VAL A 280 -22.05 31.33 2.07
CA VAL A 280 -20.57 31.40 2.17
C VAL A 280 -19.97 32.48 1.26
N ASP A 281 -19.08 33.29 1.83
CA ASP A 281 -18.57 34.53 1.22
C ASP A 281 -17.43 34.30 0.20
N GLY A 282 -16.84 33.10 0.22
CA GLY A 282 -15.75 32.66 -0.63
C GLY A 282 -14.39 33.14 -0.17
N PHE A 283 -13.62 33.83 -1.03
CA PHE A 283 -12.34 34.41 -0.60
C PHE A 283 -12.55 35.74 0.11
N ILE A 284 -11.91 35.85 1.28
CA ILE A 284 -12.00 37.01 2.17
C ILE A 284 -10.72 37.85 2.01
N ASN A 285 -10.88 39.06 1.49
CA ASN A 285 -9.79 39.96 1.15
C ASN A 285 -8.99 40.43 2.38
N ASN A 286 -7.71 40.77 2.17
CA ASN A 286 -6.81 41.37 3.17
C ASN A 286 -6.57 40.51 4.43
N ARG A 287 -6.75 39.18 4.32
CA ARG A 287 -6.49 38.21 5.39
C ARG A 287 -5.15 37.48 5.15
N GLY A 288 -4.38 37.26 6.21
CA GLY A 288 -3.15 36.46 6.17
C GLY A 288 -3.43 34.94 6.22
N ILE A 289 -2.40 34.12 5.94
CA ILE A 289 -2.52 32.65 5.86
C ILE A 289 -3.00 31.99 7.17
N ASP A 290 -2.72 32.58 8.32
CA ASP A 290 -3.15 32.09 9.63
C ASP A 290 -4.60 32.49 9.96
N ALA A 291 -5.13 33.55 9.34
CA ALA A 291 -6.50 34.01 9.52
C ALA A 291 -7.48 33.14 8.72
N VAL A 292 -8.77 33.47 8.82
CA VAL A 292 -9.80 32.98 7.90
C VAL A 292 -9.73 33.82 6.64
N TYR A 293 -9.15 33.27 5.57
CA TYR A 293 -8.99 33.93 4.27
C TYR A 293 -9.85 33.31 3.16
N VAL A 294 -10.51 32.19 3.48
CA VAL A 294 -11.34 31.41 2.56
C VAL A 294 -12.41 30.67 3.36
N ASP A 295 -13.65 30.75 2.87
CA ASP A 295 -14.72 29.83 3.23
C ASP A 295 -14.54 28.53 2.44
N GLY A 296 -14.48 27.40 3.12
CA GLY A 296 -14.11 26.12 2.52
C GLY A 296 -12.95 25.46 3.25
N VAL A 297 -11.94 25.07 2.48
CA VAL A 297 -10.80 24.28 2.96
C VAL A 297 -9.47 24.93 2.59
N SER A 298 -8.65 25.21 3.60
CA SER A 298 -7.28 25.70 3.45
C SER A 298 -6.30 24.58 3.71
N ILE A 299 -5.48 24.21 2.71
CA ILE A 299 -4.39 23.23 2.85
C ILE A 299 -3.06 24.00 2.92
N THR A 300 -2.33 23.79 4.01
CA THR A 300 -1.03 24.42 4.27
C THR A 300 -0.02 23.39 4.75
N ARG A 301 1.24 23.80 4.90
CA ARG A 301 2.31 22.98 5.48
C ARG A 301 3.20 23.78 6.42
N GLY A 302 3.81 23.09 7.37
CA GLY A 302 4.91 23.61 8.19
C GLY A 302 4.52 24.68 9.20
N SER A 303 5.50 25.14 9.97
CA SER A 303 5.39 26.26 10.90
C SER A 303 6.64 27.15 10.77
N PRO A 304 6.53 28.43 10.35
CA PRO A 304 5.30 29.14 9.96
C PRO A 304 4.61 28.52 8.75
N ARG A 305 3.29 28.72 8.64
CA ARG A 305 2.45 28.15 7.58
C ARG A 305 2.91 28.60 6.19
N LYS A 306 2.91 27.65 5.26
CA LYS A 306 3.13 27.86 3.83
C LYS A 306 1.96 27.29 3.05
N HIS A 307 1.47 28.02 2.05
CA HIS A 307 0.30 27.62 1.26
C HIS A 307 0.59 26.38 0.39
N VAL A 308 -0.41 25.49 0.28
CA VAL A 308 -0.38 24.32 -0.61
C VAL A 308 -1.54 24.39 -1.59
N TRP A 309 -2.78 24.51 -1.11
CA TRP A 309 -3.98 24.66 -1.95
C TRP A 309 -5.13 25.30 -1.17
N SER A 310 -6.08 25.93 -1.85
CA SER A 310 -7.35 26.39 -1.26
C SER A 310 -8.54 25.86 -2.05
N LEU A 311 -9.54 25.31 -1.37
CA LEU A 311 -10.82 24.93 -1.98
C LEU A 311 -11.91 25.83 -1.41
N CYS A 312 -12.47 26.68 -2.25
CA CYS A 312 -13.33 27.78 -1.84
C CYS A 312 -14.80 27.45 -2.12
N ALA A 313 -15.65 27.57 -1.10
CA ALA A 313 -17.09 27.47 -1.21
C ALA A 313 -17.65 28.90 -1.33
N SER A 314 -18.54 29.17 -2.28
CA SER A 314 -19.02 30.53 -2.51
C SER A 314 -20.47 30.57 -2.95
N GLN A 315 -21.25 31.56 -2.50
CA GLN A 315 -22.59 31.81 -3.06
C GLN A 315 -22.53 32.24 -4.54
N ALA A 316 -23.13 31.45 -5.43
CA ALA A 316 -23.26 31.72 -6.87
C ALA A 316 -21.96 32.14 -7.60
N SER A 317 -20.82 31.65 -7.10
CA SER A 317 -19.46 32.04 -7.52
C SER A 317 -19.13 33.53 -7.42
N GLN A 318 -19.86 34.30 -6.60
CA GLN A 318 -19.55 35.72 -6.36
C GLN A 318 -18.26 35.93 -5.54
N GLY A 319 -17.84 34.93 -4.79
CA GLY A 319 -16.55 34.85 -4.10
C GLY A 319 -15.44 34.22 -4.94
N CYS A 320 -15.72 33.76 -6.15
CA CYS A 320 -14.76 33.02 -6.99
C CYS A 320 -14.00 33.93 -7.99
N PRO A 321 -12.65 33.97 -7.97
CA PRO A 321 -11.87 34.80 -8.90
C PRO A 321 -11.95 34.33 -10.36
N CYS A 322 -12.25 33.04 -10.56
CA CYS A 322 -12.53 32.42 -11.85
C CYS A 322 -13.96 32.72 -12.36
N GLY A 323 -14.86 33.14 -11.46
CA GLY A 323 -16.23 33.55 -11.78
C GLY A 323 -16.29 34.98 -12.32
N ASN A 324 -17.50 35.52 -12.41
CA ASN A 324 -17.72 36.86 -12.99
C ASN A 324 -17.38 38.02 -12.04
N SER A 325 -17.25 37.78 -10.73
CA SER A 325 -17.09 38.83 -9.71
C SER A 325 -15.69 39.43 -9.63
N ARG A 326 -14.67 38.75 -10.18
CA ARG A 326 -13.25 39.16 -10.11
C ARG A 326 -12.75 39.49 -8.68
N LYS A 327 -13.34 38.93 -7.60
CA LYS A 327 -12.76 39.08 -6.23
C LYS A 327 -11.29 38.59 -6.29
N PRO A 328 -10.29 39.42 -5.95
CA PRO A 328 -8.89 38.98 -5.96
C PRO A 328 -8.63 38.01 -4.81
N THR A 329 -7.73 37.05 -5.01
CA THR A 329 -7.18 36.23 -3.92
C THR A 329 -6.02 36.94 -3.22
N ALA A 330 -5.76 36.57 -1.96
CA ALA A 330 -4.50 36.92 -1.31
C ALA A 330 -3.31 36.39 -2.14
N SER A 331 -2.23 37.17 -2.24
CA SER A 331 -1.12 36.91 -3.17
C SER A 331 -0.43 35.56 -2.97
N PHE A 332 -0.43 35.03 -1.74
CA PHE A 332 0.15 33.72 -1.42
C PHE A 332 -0.61 32.52 -2.01
N ILE A 333 -1.86 32.71 -2.44
CA ILE A 333 -2.71 31.66 -3.04
C ILE A 333 -2.38 31.50 -4.53
N GLY A 334 -2.05 32.60 -5.22
CA GLY A 334 -1.71 32.60 -6.64
C GLY A 334 -2.78 31.94 -7.52
N ARG A 335 -2.44 30.77 -8.08
CA ARG A 335 -3.33 29.93 -8.92
C ARG A 335 -3.65 28.59 -8.29
N ASP A 336 -3.24 28.37 -7.06
CA ASP A 336 -3.32 27.09 -6.36
C ASP A 336 -4.67 26.96 -5.62
N TYR A 337 -5.77 27.09 -6.36
CA TYR A 337 -7.11 27.03 -5.78
C TYR A 337 -8.18 26.43 -6.70
N TYR A 338 -9.25 25.93 -6.08
CA TYR A 338 -10.55 25.68 -6.69
C TYR A 338 -11.64 26.52 -6.00
N CYS A 339 -12.74 26.80 -6.70
CA CYS A 339 -13.85 27.59 -6.17
C CYS A 339 -15.17 27.20 -6.84
N GLU A 340 -16.26 27.05 -6.09
CA GLU A 340 -17.53 26.50 -6.61
C GLU A 340 -18.72 26.85 -5.70
N SER A 341 -19.95 26.77 -6.23
CA SER A 341 -21.19 26.89 -5.46
C SER A 341 -22.10 25.67 -5.60
N GLY A 342 -22.40 25.01 -4.49
CA GLY A 342 -23.45 23.99 -4.42
C GLY A 342 -24.88 24.55 -4.37
N PHE A 343 -25.04 25.88 -4.48
CA PHE A 343 -26.31 26.60 -4.54
C PHE A 343 -26.17 27.84 -5.45
N PRO A 344 -26.09 27.65 -6.78
CA PRO A 344 -25.95 28.76 -7.74
C PRO A 344 -27.14 29.75 -7.71
N GLY A 345 -28.31 29.32 -7.20
CA GLY A 345 -29.48 30.17 -6.97
C GLY A 345 -29.52 30.94 -5.64
N GLY A 346 -28.51 30.78 -4.77
CA GLY A 346 -28.45 31.41 -3.44
C GLY A 346 -28.57 30.42 -2.28
N GLY A 347 -27.96 30.79 -1.15
CA GLY A 347 -27.77 29.91 0.01
C GLY A 347 -29.06 29.33 0.61
N GLN A 348 -28.98 28.09 1.10
CA GLN A 348 -30.09 27.36 1.72
C GLN A 348 -29.77 26.94 3.15
N ASN A 349 -30.79 26.77 3.99
CA ASN A 349 -30.66 26.23 5.36
C ASN A 349 -30.46 24.70 5.40
N THR A 350 -29.79 24.15 4.39
CA THR A 350 -29.44 22.74 4.24
C THR A 350 -28.06 22.68 3.58
N PHE A 351 -27.35 21.57 3.75
CA PHE A 351 -26.12 21.34 2.98
C PHE A 351 -26.49 20.99 1.53
N GLY A 352 -25.71 21.49 0.57
CA GLY A 352 -25.88 21.24 -0.87
C GLY A 352 -25.53 19.82 -1.31
N VAL A 353 -26.08 18.78 -0.67
CA VAL A 353 -25.69 17.38 -0.89
C VAL A 353 -26.01 16.83 -2.28
N ALA A 354 -26.86 17.52 -3.04
CA ALA A 354 -27.13 17.22 -4.45
C ALA A 354 -26.03 17.74 -5.39
N ASP A 355 -25.19 18.66 -4.91
CA ASP A 355 -24.19 19.38 -5.69
C ASP A 355 -22.86 19.49 -4.93
N PRO A 356 -22.04 18.40 -4.93
CA PRO A 356 -20.82 18.34 -4.14
C PRO A 356 -19.74 19.28 -4.68
N LEU A 357 -19.21 20.13 -3.80
CA LEU A 357 -18.15 21.07 -4.12
C LEU A 357 -16.83 20.37 -4.50
N TRP A 358 -16.15 20.99 -5.45
CA TRP A 358 -14.80 20.71 -5.94
C TRP A 358 -14.66 19.37 -6.65
N ASP A 359 -15.77 18.80 -7.10
CA ASP A 359 -15.82 17.56 -7.87
C ASP A 359 -15.72 17.77 -9.39
N GLY A 360 -15.92 19.01 -9.85
CA GLY A 360 -15.79 19.44 -11.25
C GLY A 360 -17.02 19.18 -12.13
N LYS A 361 -18.20 18.95 -11.54
CA LYS A 361 -19.46 18.68 -12.25
C LYS A 361 -20.54 19.68 -11.89
N ASN A 362 -21.68 19.62 -12.58
CA ASN A 362 -22.87 20.46 -12.39
C ASN A 362 -22.70 21.98 -12.55
N CYS A 363 -21.46 22.50 -12.59
CA CYS A 363 -21.11 23.91 -12.67
C CYS A 363 -21.88 24.67 -13.77
N PRO A 364 -22.87 25.50 -13.41
CA PRO A 364 -23.65 26.25 -14.40
C PRO A 364 -22.82 27.37 -15.05
N SER A 365 -23.41 28.11 -15.99
CA SER A 365 -22.68 29.04 -16.86
C SER A 365 -21.84 30.09 -16.12
N ASN A 366 -22.29 30.57 -14.96
CA ASN A 366 -21.55 31.48 -14.07
C ASN A 366 -20.30 30.87 -13.41
N GLU A 367 -20.21 29.54 -13.34
CA GLU A 367 -19.18 28.78 -12.62
C GLU A 367 -18.32 27.91 -13.56
N SER A 368 -18.77 27.71 -14.80
CA SER A 368 -18.10 26.93 -15.86
C SER A 368 -16.58 27.12 -15.96
N LYS A 369 -16.09 28.35 -15.82
CA LYS A 369 -14.64 28.68 -15.82
C LYS A 369 -13.89 28.13 -14.61
N CYS A 370 -14.55 28.05 -13.45
CA CYS A 370 -14.00 27.50 -12.22
C CYS A 370 -13.89 25.97 -12.25
N CYS A 371 -14.64 25.30 -13.13
CA CYS A 371 -14.61 23.85 -13.29
C CYS A 371 -13.82 23.38 -14.53
N ALA A 372 -13.27 24.32 -15.31
CA ALA A 372 -12.46 24.02 -16.50
C ALA A 372 -10.99 23.63 -16.16
N TYR A 373 -10.66 23.28 -14.91
CA TYR A 373 -9.30 22.88 -14.53
C TYR A 373 -9.01 21.41 -14.90
N PRO A 374 -7.96 21.12 -15.69
CA PRO A 374 -7.72 19.77 -16.24
C PRO A 374 -7.48 18.63 -15.24
N LEU A 375 -7.23 18.94 -13.96
CA LEU A 375 -6.94 17.93 -12.93
C LEU A 375 -8.13 17.67 -11.99
N LEU A 376 -9.20 18.48 -12.00
CA LEU A 376 -10.36 18.31 -11.11
C LEU A 376 -10.87 16.86 -11.13
N PRO A 377 -11.15 16.24 -9.97
CA PRO A 377 -11.19 16.82 -8.61
C PRO A 377 -9.82 16.92 -7.91
N TRP A 378 -8.73 16.53 -8.55
CA TRP A 378 -7.38 16.52 -7.98
C TRP A 378 -6.64 17.82 -8.22
N PHE A 379 -5.79 18.24 -7.28
CA PHE A 379 -4.81 19.30 -7.44
C PHE A 379 -3.38 18.77 -7.32
N LEU A 380 -2.43 19.42 -7.99
CA LEU A 380 -1.00 19.13 -7.89
C LEU A 380 -0.22 20.38 -7.51
N LYS A 381 0.36 20.38 -6.30
CA LYS A 381 1.27 21.43 -5.84
C LYS A 381 2.72 20.94 -5.90
N LYS A 382 3.56 21.61 -6.68
CA LYS A 382 5.03 21.47 -6.61
C LYS A 382 5.57 22.44 -5.56
N ILE A 383 6.33 21.92 -4.60
CA ILE A 383 6.80 22.67 -3.42
C ILE A 383 8.10 23.45 -3.70
N GLY A 384 8.82 23.12 -4.77
CA GLY A 384 10.04 23.78 -5.22
C GLY A 384 11.32 23.32 -4.51
N SER A 385 11.21 22.88 -3.25
CA SER A 385 12.25 22.18 -2.51
C SER A 385 11.69 20.98 -1.77
N THR A 386 12.54 19.99 -1.47
CA THR A 386 12.18 18.88 -0.59
C THR A 386 11.94 19.40 0.84
N THR A 387 10.93 18.87 1.53
CA THR A 387 10.61 19.18 2.92
C THR A 387 10.09 17.95 3.66
N THR A 388 10.09 18.00 4.99
CA THR A 388 9.41 17.05 5.90
C THR A 388 8.25 17.71 6.64
N ASP A 389 7.86 18.93 6.26
CA ASP A 389 6.75 19.68 6.88
C ASP A 389 5.47 18.82 6.97
N ASN A 390 4.84 18.77 8.16
CA ASN A 390 3.48 18.25 8.27
C ASN A 390 2.53 19.07 7.39
N ILE A 391 1.55 18.40 6.79
CA ILE A 391 0.42 19.06 6.13
C ILE A 391 -0.63 19.40 7.20
N GLU A 392 -1.30 20.53 7.05
CA GLU A 392 -2.48 20.90 7.84
C GLU A 392 -3.62 21.24 6.88
N MET A 393 -4.75 20.56 7.05
CA MET A 393 -6.00 20.94 6.41
C MET A 393 -6.88 21.68 7.42
N ARG A 394 -7.46 22.82 7.03
CA ARG A 394 -8.33 23.63 7.90
C ARG A 394 -9.69 23.77 7.23
N VAL A 395 -10.77 23.41 7.91
CA VAL A 395 -12.15 23.73 7.47
C VAL A 395 -12.52 25.08 8.06
N CYS A 396 -12.86 26.05 7.21
CA CYS A 396 -12.94 27.47 7.54
C CYS A 396 -14.27 28.06 7.03
N THR A 397 -14.89 28.91 7.84
CA THR A 397 -15.75 30.04 7.40
C THR A 397 -15.60 31.14 8.46
N ASP A 398 -15.71 32.43 8.12
CA ASP A 398 -15.48 33.48 9.13
C ASP A 398 -16.68 33.76 10.02
N GLU A 399 -17.89 33.39 9.59
CA GLU A 399 -19.08 33.36 10.44
C GLU A 399 -19.43 31.98 11.04
N GLY A 400 -20.46 31.97 11.89
CA GLY A 400 -20.91 30.78 12.61
C GLY A 400 -21.84 29.88 11.78
N PRO A 401 -22.02 28.59 12.17
CA PRO A 401 -22.88 27.61 11.49
C PRO A 401 -24.34 27.98 11.23
N GLY A 402 -24.82 29.09 11.83
CA GLY A 402 -26.15 29.65 11.62
C GLY A 402 -26.26 30.57 10.40
N ASN A 403 -25.14 31.05 9.83
CA ASN A 403 -25.11 31.85 8.60
C ASN A 403 -24.17 31.30 7.52
N GLU A 404 -23.17 30.51 7.90
CA GLU A 404 -22.21 29.89 6.97
C GLU A 404 -21.77 28.53 7.50
N ASN A 405 -21.70 27.50 6.66
CA ASN A 405 -20.95 26.31 7.02
C ASN A 405 -20.45 25.51 5.81
N VAL A 406 -19.40 24.73 6.04
CA VAL A 406 -18.83 23.81 5.06
C VAL A 406 -18.63 22.45 5.71
N GLY A 407 -19.22 21.42 5.10
CA GLY A 407 -18.97 20.02 5.42
C GLY A 407 -18.00 19.41 4.41
N ILE A 408 -17.22 18.41 4.84
CA ILE A 408 -16.37 17.57 3.97
C ILE A 408 -16.71 16.10 4.18
N ASP A 409 -16.80 15.32 3.11
CA ASP A 409 -17.05 13.87 3.19
C ASP A 409 -15.88 13.03 2.68
N GLN A 410 -15.07 13.59 1.79
CA GLN A 410 -13.87 12.95 1.28
C GLN A 410 -12.69 13.90 1.26
N TYR A 411 -11.51 13.39 1.64
CA TYR A 411 -10.24 13.95 1.21
C TYR A 411 -9.22 12.86 0.98
N ASP A 412 -8.25 13.16 0.13
CA ASP A 412 -7.08 12.33 -0.15
C ASP A 412 -5.88 13.24 -0.27
N ILE A 413 -4.81 12.98 0.50
CA ILE A 413 -3.56 13.74 0.47
C ILE A 413 -2.40 12.75 0.29
N TYR A 414 -1.73 12.86 -0.85
CA TYR A 414 -0.57 12.07 -1.26
C TYR A 414 0.64 12.98 -1.50
N VAL A 415 1.84 12.44 -1.28
CA VAL A 415 3.11 13.15 -1.50
C VAL A 415 4.15 12.28 -2.20
N THR A 416 5.12 12.92 -2.86
CA THR A 416 6.28 12.29 -3.53
C THR A 416 7.47 13.26 -3.63
#